data_AF-F4X0Z2-F1
#
_entry.id   AF-F4X0Z2-F1
#
_cell.length_a   1.000
_cell.length_b   1.000
_cell.length_c   1.000
_cell.angle_alpha   90.00
_cell.angle_beta   90.00
_cell.angle_gamma   90.00
#
_symmetry.space_group_name_H-M   'P 1'
#
loop_
_entity.id
_entity.type
_entity.pdbx_description
1 polymer ?
#
loop_
_entity_poly.entity_id
_entity_poly.type
_entity_poly.pdbx_seq_one_letter_code
_entity_poly.pdbx_strand_id
1 'polypeptide(L)' 'MSNFVLTKQHLREILIFCFNWKKSAAEAHRMLVEVYGDTAPTDKSCREWFRRFKDGD' A
#
# COMPACT_ATOMS: atom_id res chain seq x y z
N MET A 1 -17.81 -4.80 -10.58
CA MET A 1 -16.47 -4.48 -10.04
C MET A 1 -15.46 -5.17 -10.94
N SER A 2 -14.60 -4.42 -11.61
CA SER A 2 -13.56 -4.97 -12.49
C SER A 2 -12.68 -5.93 -11.68
N ASN A 3 -12.43 -7.12 -12.21
CA ASN A 3 -11.55 -8.15 -11.61
C ASN A 3 -10.09 -7.68 -11.66
N PHE A 4 -9.76 -6.60 -10.95
CA PHE A 4 -8.40 -6.13 -10.84
C PHE A 4 -7.67 -7.06 -9.87
N VAL A 5 -6.89 -7.99 -10.42
CA VAL A 5 -6.05 -8.86 -9.62
C VAL A 5 -4.97 -7.99 -8.99
N LEU A 6 -5.01 -7.84 -7.68
CA LEU A 6 -4.00 -7.11 -6.92
C LEU A 6 -2.66 -7.84 -7.05
N THR A 7 -1.85 -7.46 -8.02
CA THR A 7 -0.50 -8.02 -8.15
C THR A 7 0.41 -7.41 -7.09
N LYS A 8 1.46 -8.14 -6.69
CA LYS A 8 2.49 -7.61 -5.77
C LYS A 8 3.15 -6.34 -6.33
N GLN A 9 3.28 -6.23 -7.65
CA GLN A 9 3.81 -5.05 -8.32
C GLN A 9 2.86 -3.86 -8.19
N HIS A 10 1.57 -4.04 -8.51
CA HIS A 10 0.56 -2.99 -8.39
C HIS A 10 0.46 -2.46 -6.96
N LEU A 11 0.52 -3.37 -5.98
CA LEU A 11 0.56 -3.00 -4.57
C LEU A 11 1.78 -2.12 -4.24
N ARG A 12 2.98 -2.51 -4.70
CA ARG A 12 4.20 -1.74 -4.47
C ARG A 12 4.09 -0.34 -5.08
N GLU A 13 3.60 -0.23 -6.31
CA GLU A 13 3.41 1.04 -7.01
C GLU A 13 2.46 1.97 -6.25
N ILE A 14 1.32 1.46 -5.75
CA ILE A 14 0.40 2.26 -4.93
C ILE A 14 1.05 2.68 -3.61
N LEU A 15 1.76 1.78 -2.93
CA LEU A 15 2.42 2.11 -1.66
C LEU A 15 3.52 3.16 -1.86
N ILE A 16 4.29 3.10 -2.96
CA ILE A 16 5.26 4.12 -3.35
C ILE A 16 4.55 5.45 -3.62
N PHE A 17 3.43 5.43 -4.35
CA PHE A 17 2.64 6.63 -4.61
C PHE A 17 2.17 7.29 -3.30
N CYS A 18 1.60 6.52 -2.37
CA CYS A 18 1.19 7.02 -1.05
C CYS A 18 2.38 7.58 -0.26
N PHE A 19 3.53 6.90 -0.28
CA PHE A 19 4.75 7.34 0.40
C PHE A 19 5.26 8.68 -0.16
N ASN A 20 5.31 8.81 -1.49
CA ASN A 20 5.72 10.04 -2.16
C ASN A 20 4.73 11.19 -1.91
N TRP A 21 3.44 10.88 -1.78
CA TRP A 21 2.40 11.81 -1.33
C TRP A 21 2.44 12.10 0.18
N LYS A 22 3.51 11.74 0.88
CA LYS A 22 3.74 12.01 2.31
C LYS A 22 2.65 11.46 3.23
N LYS A 23 1.91 10.45 2.79
CA LYS A 23 0.98 9.71 3.64
C LYS A 23 1.75 8.88 4.64
N SER A 24 1.15 8.59 5.78
CA SER A 24 1.65 7.56 6.69
C SER A 24 1.25 6.16 6.22
N ALA A 25 1.95 5.12 6.71
CA ALA A 25 1.59 3.74 6.43
C ALA A 25 0.15 3.39 6.86
N ALA A 26 -0.33 4.01 7.96
CA ALA A 26 -1.69 3.82 8.47
C ALA A 26 -2.75 4.52 7.59
N GLU A 27 -2.44 5.68 7.00
CA GLU A 27 -3.32 6.31 6.00
C GLU A 27 -3.36 5.48 4.71
N ALA A 28 -2.19 5.02 4.22
CA ALA A 28 -2.12 4.15 3.05
C ALA A 28 -2.93 2.86 3.25
N HIS A 29 -2.80 2.22 4.41
CA HIS A 29 -3.59 1.04 4.76
C HIS A 29 -5.10 1.33 4.74
N ARG A 30 -5.56 2.43 5.35
CA ARG A 30 -6.98 2.82 5.34
C ARG A 30 -7.52 3.02 3.93
N MET A 31 -6.79 3.74 3.08
CA MET A 31 -7.16 3.93 1.68
C MET A 31 -7.22 2.61 0.91
N LEU A 32 -6.27 1.70 1.15
CA LEU A 32 -6.24 0.39 0.50
C LEU A 32 -7.40 -0.50 0.95
N VAL A 33 -7.75 -0.50 2.24
CA VAL A 33 -8.92 -1.24 2.75
C VAL A 33 -10.22 -0.68 2.17
N GLU A 34 -10.34 0.64 2.02
CA GLU A 34 -11.52 1.27 1.43
C GLU A 34 -11.73 0.85 -0.04
N VAL A 35 -10.65 0.72 -0.81
CA VAL A 35 -10.71 0.37 -2.24
C VAL A 35 -10.77 -1.14 -2.49
N TYR A 36 -10.00 -1.93 -1.73
CA TYR A 36 -9.74 -3.34 -2.01
C TYR A 36 -10.35 -4.30 -0.97
N GLY A 37 -10.91 -3.79 0.12
CA GLY A 37 -11.55 -4.60 1.17
C GLY A 37 -10.61 -5.66 1.73
N ASP A 38 -11.09 -6.90 1.80
CA ASP A 38 -10.36 -8.05 2.35
C ASP A 38 -9.11 -8.43 1.54
N THR A 39 -8.99 -7.93 0.29
CA THR A 39 -7.81 -8.18 -0.54
C THR A 39 -6.69 -7.16 -0.31
N ALA A 40 -6.93 -6.14 0.53
CA ALA A 40 -5.94 -5.15 0.90
C ALA A 40 -4.77 -5.78 1.67
N PRO A 41 -3.54 -5.22 1.56
CA PRO A 41 -2.43 -5.67 2.37
C PRO A 41 -2.69 -5.36 3.84
N THR A 42 -2.12 -6.18 4.71
CA THR A 42 -2.20 -5.91 6.15
C THR A 42 -1.46 -4.63 6.52
N ASP A 43 -1.91 -3.99 7.58
CA ASP A 43 -1.27 -2.83 8.20
C ASP A 43 0.22 -3.06 8.54
N LYS A 44 0.58 -4.28 8.95
CA LYS A 44 1.98 -4.69 9.15
C LYS A 44 2.78 -4.62 7.83
N SER A 45 2.24 -5.17 6.75
CA SER A 45 2.88 -5.15 5.43
C SER A 45 3.07 -3.72 4.93
N CYS A 46 2.08 -2.84 5.11
CA CYS A 46 2.21 -1.42 4.79
C CYS A 46 3.36 -0.75 5.55
N ARG A 47 3.47 -0.98 6.87
CA ARG A 47 4.58 -0.45 7.68
C ARG A 47 5.95 -0.95 7.23
N GLU A 48 6.07 -2.24 6.92
CA GLU A 48 7.33 -2.83 6.46
C GLU A 48 7.79 -2.22 5.14
N TRP A 49 6.88 -2.06 4.16
CA TRP A 49 7.18 -1.37 2.90
C TRP A 49 7.60 0.07 3.12
N PHE A 50 6.87 0.81 3.95
CA PHE A 50 7.19 2.20 4.26
C PHE A 50 8.53 2.34 4.98
N ARG A 51 8.95 1.35 5.77
CA ARG A 51 10.31 1.31 6.33
C ARG A 51 11.34 1.16 5.22
N ARG A 52 11.15 0.20 4.31
CA ARG A 52 12.06 -0.03 3.18
C ARG A 52 12.23 1.20 2.29
N PHE A 53 11.15 1.91 1.98
CA PHE A 53 11.21 3.15 1.18
C PHE A 53 11.99 4.26 1.88
N LYS A 54 11.97 4.32 3.22
CA LYS A 54 12.82 5.26 3.98
C LYS A 54 14.30 4.86 3.94
N ASP A 55 14.57 3.57 3.87
CA ASP A 55 15.92 3.01 3.81
C ASP A 55 16.51 3.06 2.38
N GLY A 56 15.75 3.54 1.38
CA GLY A 56 16.22 3.79 0.02
C GLY A 56 15.90 2.69 -1.01
N ASP A 57 14.98 1.77 -0.70
CA ASP A 57 14.40 0.79 -1.66
C ASP A 57 13.28 1.41 -2.53
#